data_AF-A0A7C4HGF4-F1
#
_entry.id   AF-A0A7C4HGF4-F1
#
_cell.length_a   1.000
_cell.length_b   1.000
_cell.length_c   1.000
_cell.angle_alpha   90.00
_cell.angle_beta   90.00
_cell.angle_gamma   90.00
#
_symmetry.space_group_name_H-M   'P 1'
#
loop_
_entity.id
_entity.type
_entity.pdbx_description
1 polymer ?
#
loop_
_entity_poly.entity_id
_entity_poly.type
_entity_poly.pdbx_seq_one_letter_code
_entity_poly.pdbx_strand_id
1 'polypeptide(L)' 'MIQVLGEVDYWVRAAGRALAEKVARIAQSWGNRSAHKWARDEGFIRYLTIMNLPELKRQAILD' A
#
# COMPACT_ATOMS: atom_id res chain seq x y z
N MET A 1 0.73 -10.87 -17.81
CA MET A 1 -0.42 -10.09 -17.32
C MET A 1 -1.17 -10.79 -16.18
N ILE A 2 -1.63 -12.04 -16.34
CA ILE A 2 -2.36 -12.79 -15.29
C ILE A 2 -1.51 -13.04 -14.03
N GLN A 3 -0.23 -13.41 -14.16
CA GLN A 3 0.67 -13.59 -13.00
C GLN A 3 0.91 -12.28 -12.21
N VAL A 4 1.01 -11.14 -12.92
CA VAL A 4 1.23 -9.82 -12.30
C VAL A 4 -0.02 -9.39 -11.51
N LEU A 5 -1.21 -9.67 -12.03
CA LEU A 5 -2.47 -9.36 -11.32
C LEU A 5 -2.59 -10.16 -10.02
N GLY A 6 -2.30 -11.47 -10.04
CA GLY A 6 -2.35 -12.29 -8.82
C GLY A 6 -1.33 -11.88 -7.76
N GLU A 7 -0.14 -11.46 -8.19
CA GLU A 7 0.90 -10.96 -7.30
C GLU A 7 0.52 -9.64 -6.62
N VAL A 8 -0.03 -8.69 -7.37
CA VAL A 8 -0.49 -7.41 -6.81
C VAL A 8 -1.62 -7.65 -5.81
N ASP A 9 -2.56 -8.56 -6.12
CA ASP A 9 -3.68 -8.88 -5.23
C ASP A 9 -3.23 -9.50 -3.91
N TYR A 10 -2.18 -10.32 -3.94
CA TYR A 10 -1.54 -10.83 -2.72
C TYR A 10 -1.02 -9.67 -1.85
N TRP A 11 -0.22 -8.78 -2.42
CA TRP A 11 0.41 -7.69 -1.67
C TRP A 11 -0.57 -6.62 -1.19
N VAL A 12 -1.65 -6.38 -1.94
CA VAL A 12 -2.75 -5.50 -1.52
C VAL A 12 -3.34 -6.00 -0.20
N ARG A 13 -3.54 -7.33 -0.08
CA ARG A 13 -4.06 -7.97 1.13
C ARG A 13 -3.03 -8.05 2.25
N ALA A 14 -1.77 -8.34 1.92
CA ALA A 14 -0.71 -8.56 2.91
C ALA A 14 -0.17 -7.26 3.52
N ALA A 15 0.03 -6.21 2.73
CA ALA A 15 0.75 -5.00 3.16
C ALA A 15 0.10 -3.67 2.72
N GLY A 16 -0.75 -3.69 1.69
CA GLY A 16 -1.28 -2.48 1.07
C GLY A 16 -1.99 -1.53 2.05
N ARG A 17 -2.82 -2.07 2.93
CA ARG A 17 -3.53 -1.26 3.95
C ARG A 17 -2.59 -0.62 4.95
N ALA A 18 -1.58 -1.35 5.42
CA ALA A 18 -0.60 -0.84 6.38
C ALA A 18 0.24 0.30 5.77
N LEU A 19 0.62 0.17 4.49
CA LEU A 19 1.27 1.25 3.73
C LEU A 19 0.37 2.49 3.64
N ALA A 20 -0.90 2.30 3.26
CA ALA A 20 -1.85 3.40 3.15
C ALA A 20 -2.10 4.11 4.49
N GLU A 21 -2.19 3.37 5.60
CA GLU A 21 -2.31 3.94 6.94
C GLU A 21 -1.07 4.77 7.34
N LYS A 22 0.13 4.27 7.04
CA LYS A 22 1.38 5.00 7.32
C LYS A 22 1.42 6.33 6.58
N VAL A 23 1.11 6.32 5.28
CA VAL A 23 1.06 7.54 4.46
C VAL A 23 -0.04 8.49 4.94
N ALA A 24 -1.22 7.96 5.26
CA ALA A 24 -2.33 8.75 5.80
C ALA A 24 -1.98 9.44 7.13
N ARG A 25 -1.22 8.79 8.02
CA ARG A 25 -0.74 9.40 9.28
C ARG A 25 0.26 10.52 9.04
N ILE A 26 1.18 10.36 8.08
CA ILE A 26 2.13 11.41 7.70
C ILE A 26 1.38 12.62 7.10
N ALA A 27 0.44 12.38 6.19
CA ALA A 27 -0.34 13.45 5.60
C ALA A 27 -1.20 14.20 6.64
N GLN A 28 -1.75 13.49 7.64
CA GLN A 28 -2.46 14.12 8.76
C GLN A 28 -1.54 14.97 9.62
N SER A 29 -0.30 14.54 9.90
CA SER A 29 0.64 15.36 10.67
C SER A 29 1.09 16.62 9.93
N TRP A 30 1.03 16.61 8.59
CA TRP A 30 1.24 17.80 7.75
C TRP A 30 0.00 18.68 7.59
N GLY A 31 -1.11 18.37 8.27
CA GLY A 31 -2.32 19.18 8.29
C GLY A 31 -3.45 18.69 7.38
N ASN A 32 -3.24 17.64 6.56
CA ASN A 32 -4.33 17.04 5.78
C ASN A 32 -5.16 16.09 6.63
N ARG A 33 -6.08 16.66 7.42
CA ARG A 33 -6.97 15.90 8.31
C ARG A 33 -7.85 14.88 7.58
N SER A 34 -8.11 15.07 6.29
CA SER A 34 -8.95 14.16 5.49
C SER A 34 -8.24 12.87 5.09
N ALA A 35 -6.90 12.81 5.21
CA ALA A 35 -6.10 11.69 4.75
C ALA A 35 -6.37 10.37 5.51
N HIS A 36 -7.02 10.42 6.68
CA HIS A 36 -7.48 9.20 7.37
C HIS A 36 -8.39 8.31 6.50
N LYS A 37 -9.05 8.87 5.49
CA LYS A 37 -9.91 8.13 4.56
C LYS A 37 -9.13 7.31 3.53
N TRP A 38 -7.87 7.66 3.25
CA TRP A 38 -7.06 7.02 2.21
C TRP A 38 -6.79 5.54 2.50
N ALA A 39 -6.72 5.16 3.76
CA ALA A 39 -6.58 3.75 4.18
C ALA A 39 -7.84 2.89 3.92
N ARG A 40 -8.92 3.49 3.39
CA ARG A 40 -10.14 2.80 2.94
C ARG A 40 -10.35 2.91 1.43
N ASP A 41 -9.50 3.65 0.74
CA ASP A 41 -9.58 3.83 -0.71
C ASP A 41 -8.82 2.69 -1.40
N GLU A 42 -9.56 1.79 -2.03
CA GLU A 42 -8.98 0.60 -2.68
C GLU A 42 -8.01 0.96 -3.81
N GLY A 43 -8.30 2.04 -4.55
CA GLY A 43 -7.43 2.53 -5.62
C GLY A 43 -6.10 3.02 -5.07
N PHE A 44 -6.13 3.78 -3.98
CA PHE A 44 -4.95 4.28 -3.30
C PHE A 44 -4.11 3.16 -2.68
N ILE A 45 -4.76 2.20 -2.03
CA ILE A 45 -4.10 1.00 -1.48
C ILE A 45 -3.38 0.23 -2.60
N ARG A 46 -4.07 0.00 -3.72
CA ARG A 46 -3.51 -0.71 -4.87
C ARG A 46 -2.37 0.05 -5.53
N TYR A 47 -2.53 1.36 -5.70
CA TYR A 47 -1.48 2.24 -6.22
C TYR A 47 -0.21 2.15 -5.37
N LEU A 48 -0.32 2.34 -4.05
CA LEU A 48 0.83 2.26 -3.15
C LEU A 48 1.48 0.87 -3.18
N THR A 49 0.67 -0.19 -3.27
CA THR A 49 1.17 -1.56 -3.38
C THR A 49 2.01 -1.75 -4.63
N ILE A 50 1.52 -1.31 -5.79
CA ILE A 50 2.24 -1.41 -7.08
C ILE A 50 3.54 -0.60 -7.02
N MET A 51 3.49 0.62 -6.49
CA MET A 51 4.65 1.50 -6.40
C MET A 51 5.75 0.96 -5.48
N ASN A 52 5.39 0.17 -4.47
CA ASN A 52 6.33 -0.42 -3.50
C ASN A 52 6.60 -1.91 -3.74
N LEU A 53 6.08 -2.49 -4.82
CA LEU A 53 6.15 -3.92 -5.10
C LEU A 53 7.60 -4.48 -5.10
N PRO A 54 8.60 -3.80 -5.68
CA PRO A 54 9.99 -4.28 -5.62
C PRO A 54 10.53 -4.39 -4.18
N GLU A 55 10.17 -3.45 -3.31
CA GLU A 55 10.63 -3.44 -1.92
C GLU A 55 9.92 -4.50 -1.09
N LEU A 56 8.61 -4.65 -1.27
CA LEU A 56 7.82 -5.70 -0.62
C LEU A 56 8.36 -7.10 -0.94
N LYS A 57 8.77 -7.32 -2.19
CA LYS A 57 9.44 -8.56 -2.60
C LYS A 57 10.80 -8.76 -1.94
N ARG A 58 11.59 -7.69 -1.86
CA ARG A 58 12.92 -7.73 -1.24
C ARG A 58 12.81 -8.09 0.24
N GLN A 59 11.88 -7.47 0.96
CA GLN A 59 11.60 -7.74 2.36
C GLN A 59 11.23 -9.22 2.58
N ALA A 60 10.35 -9.78 1.73
CA ALA A 60 9.93 -11.19 1.82
C ALA A 60 11.02 -12.24 1.56
N ILE A 61 12.14 -11.84 0.94
CA ILE A 61 13.29 -12.74 0.71
C ILE A 61 14.26 -12.70 1.91
N LEU A 62 14.20 -11.62 2.71
CA LEU A 62 15.09 -11.37 3.83
C LEU A 62 14.48 -11.75 5.19
N ASP A 63 13.16 -11.92 5.25
CA ASP A 63 12.39 -12.44 6.39
C ASP A 63 12.27 -13.98 6.34
#